data_AF-A0A1Y2IRN5-F1
#
_entry.id   AF-A0A1Y2IRN5-F1
#
_cell.length_a   1.000
_cell.length_b   1.000
_cell.length_c   1.000
_cell.angle_alpha   90.00
_cell.angle_beta   90.00
_cell.angle_gamma   90.00
#
_symmetry.space_group_name_H-M   'P 1'
#
loop_
_entity.id
_entity.type
_entity.pdbx_description
1 polymer ?
#
loop_
_entity_poly.entity_id
_entity_poly.type
_entity_poly.pdbx_seq_one_letter_code
_entity_poly.pdbx_strand_id
1 'polypeptide(L)'
;MSSDSISTLEFPSAPLLLRHCPPQPPSYVLTATTDAAAPSGMSYVVTSVVECITKRENGMRQVFRVKLTSEAFQEPRHFICKTALGRQWYKSLAEEAMLYERKLKPLWGKVVPHYYGFFSGETYEGKTGIILLEDCGQLASDWLSRQPTYLRKSVLEAFIALHRAGVSFQQDSTLAAQVNVVIQYDPASAKYVPRLIDFSAVYPNHECLSEYGDIVVGAPEPEPSEVMCPSLYGIFLASALFTPTHIRLRCGKDLPWEYATDAETLKAHITFPDDMSESDVECDIAAALRERAQWDQEREECDDGPVRVSEETS
;
A
#
# COMPACT_ATOMS: atom_id res chain seq x y z
N MET A 1 11.12 -16.84 -29.24
CA MET A 1 11.80 -15.59 -28.88
C MET A 1 10.79 -14.49 -29.11
N SER A 2 10.19 -13.98 -28.04
CA SER A 2 9.22 -12.88 -28.13
C SER A 2 9.99 -11.61 -28.45
N SER A 3 9.59 -10.85 -29.47
CA SER A 3 10.09 -9.50 -29.70
C SER A 3 9.60 -8.64 -28.53
N ASP A 4 10.49 -8.31 -27.61
CA ASP A 4 10.18 -7.40 -26.52
C ASP A 4 9.97 -6.00 -27.13
N SER A 5 8.73 -5.52 -27.11
CA SER A 5 8.40 -4.15 -27.50
C SER A 5 9.15 -3.17 -26.60
N ILE A 6 10.06 -2.38 -27.18
CA ILE A 6 10.87 -1.41 -26.44
C ILE A 6 10.12 -0.08 -26.43
N SER A 7 9.64 0.37 -25.26
CA SER A 7 9.12 1.73 -25.08
C SER A 7 10.26 2.73 -24.82
N THR A 8 10.34 3.78 -25.63
CA THR A 8 11.44 4.77 -25.61
C THR A 8 11.06 6.08 -24.91
N LEU A 9 11.98 6.59 -24.10
CA LEU A 9 11.89 7.90 -23.46
C LEU A 9 12.64 8.94 -24.29
N GLU A 10 11.93 9.92 -24.84
CA GLU A 10 12.55 11.05 -25.55
C GLU A 10 12.73 12.23 -24.60
N PHE A 11 13.98 12.59 -24.32
CA PHE A 11 14.30 13.85 -23.65
C PHE A 11 14.37 14.98 -24.68
N PRO A 12 13.93 16.21 -24.34
CA PRO A 12 14.30 17.36 -25.14
C PRO A 12 15.82 17.42 -25.27
N SER A 13 16.34 17.75 -26.45
CA SER A 13 17.76 17.64 -26.85
C SER A 13 18.75 18.49 -26.04
N ALA A 14 18.30 19.19 -25.00
CA ALA A 14 19.10 20.06 -24.16
C ALA A 14 19.04 19.62 -22.68
N PRO A 15 20.16 19.63 -21.96
CA PRO A 15 20.20 19.26 -20.54
C PRO A 15 19.33 20.20 -19.71
N LEU A 16 18.36 19.62 -18.98
CA LEU A 16 17.34 20.35 -18.21
C LEU A 16 17.84 20.98 -16.90
N LEU A 17 19.15 21.04 -16.69
CA LEU A 17 19.79 21.77 -15.59
C LEU A 17 21.04 22.51 -16.08
N LEU A 18 20.96 23.24 -17.21
CA LEU A 18 21.87 24.37 -17.36
C LEU A 18 21.50 25.41 -16.30
N ARG A 19 22.37 25.62 -15.31
CA ARG A 19 22.21 26.53 -14.17
C ARG A 19 21.84 28.00 -14.52
N HIS A 20 21.70 28.34 -15.80
CA HIS A 20 21.61 29.71 -16.30
C HIS A 20 20.54 29.96 -17.39
N CYS A 21 19.62 29.03 -17.67
CA CYS A 21 18.49 29.31 -18.57
C CYS A 21 17.20 29.66 -17.80
N PRO A 22 16.38 30.62 -18.27
CA PRO A 22 15.05 30.85 -17.70
C PRO A 22 14.20 29.58 -17.85
N PRO A 23 13.37 29.24 -16.84
CA PRO A 23 12.64 27.98 -16.81
C PRO A 23 11.52 28.01 -17.86
N GLN A 24 11.78 27.46 -19.05
CA GLN A 24 10.68 26.86 -19.80
C GLN A 24 10.25 25.61 -19.04
N PRO A 25 8.96 25.42 -18.74
CA PRO A 25 8.50 24.21 -18.07
C PRO A 25 8.90 23.03 -18.98
N PRO A 26 9.71 22.09 -18.49
CA PRO A 26 10.18 21.00 -19.32
C PRO A 26 8.97 20.14 -19.69
N SER A 27 8.58 20.13 -20.96
CA SER A 27 7.64 19.15 -21.50
C SER A 27 8.42 17.87 -21.80
N TYR A 28 8.06 16.76 -21.15
CA TYR A 28 8.65 15.45 -21.40
C TYR A 28 7.69 14.64 -22.25
N VAL A 29 8.19 14.00 -23.30
CA VAL A 29 7.39 13.11 -24.14
C VAL A 29 7.78 11.67 -23.86
N LEU A 30 6.85 10.90 -23.32
CA LEU A 30 6.98 9.46 -23.14
C LEU A 30 6.30 8.78 -24.33
N THR A 31 7.07 8.15 -25.21
CA THR A 31 6.52 7.53 -26.42
C THR A 31 6.61 6.02 -26.28
N ALA A 32 5.46 5.34 -26.20
CA ALA A 32 5.43 3.88 -26.25
C ALA A 32 5.69 3.43 -27.70
N THR A 33 6.92 3.05 -28.00
CA THR A 33 7.30 2.48 -29.29
C THR A 33 6.81 1.03 -29.34
N THR A 34 5.73 0.79 -30.06
CA THR A 34 5.29 -0.58 -30.39
C THR A 34 5.96 -1.00 -31.69
N ASP A 35 6.50 -2.23 -31.74
CA ASP A 35 7.08 -2.77 -32.97
C ASP A 35 6.00 -2.82 -34.07
N ALA A 36 6.21 -2.02 -35.12
CA ALA A 36 5.75 -2.00 -36.53
C ALA A 36 4.39 -2.59 -36.99
N ALA A 37 3.56 -3.19 -36.14
CA ALA A 37 2.31 -3.85 -36.54
C ALA A 37 1.11 -3.54 -35.63
N ALA A 38 1.28 -2.81 -34.53
CA ALA A 38 0.17 -2.31 -33.71
C ALA A 38 -0.20 -0.87 -34.12
N PRO A 39 -1.49 -0.50 -34.16
CA PRO A 39 -1.90 0.87 -34.47
C PRO A 39 -1.31 1.83 -33.44
N SER A 40 -0.51 2.79 -33.93
CA SER A 40 0.03 3.99 -33.28
C SER A 40 0.34 3.89 -31.77
N GLY A 41 1.64 3.85 -31.46
CA GLY A 41 2.16 3.97 -30.10
C GLY A 41 1.55 5.13 -29.33
N MET A 42 0.89 4.82 -28.21
CA MET A 42 0.37 5.82 -27.28
C MET A 42 1.51 6.74 -26.86
N SER A 43 1.36 8.03 -27.15
CA SER A 43 2.25 9.07 -26.65
C SER A 43 1.63 9.72 -25.42
N TYR A 44 2.47 9.98 -24.43
CA TYR A 44 2.09 10.63 -23.18
C TYR A 44 2.98 11.85 -23.00
N VAL A 45 2.39 13.05 -22.98
CA VAL A 45 3.12 14.31 -22.87
C VAL A 45 2.93 14.89 -21.47
N VAL A 46 3.98 14.86 -20.66
CA VAL A 46 3.98 15.50 -19.34
C VAL A 46 3.93 17.01 -19.54
N THR A 47 2.80 17.63 -19.18
CA THR A 47 2.59 19.08 -19.32
C THR A 47 3.12 19.85 -18.12
N SER A 48 3.07 19.26 -16.92
CA SER A 48 3.62 19.86 -15.71
C SER A 48 3.91 18.81 -14.64
N VAL A 49 4.97 19.03 -13.86
CA VAL A 49 5.19 18.33 -12.58
C VAL A 49 4.41 19.09 -11.51
N VAL A 50 3.50 18.41 -10.82
CA VAL A 50 2.69 19.02 -9.74
C VAL A 50 3.52 19.07 -8.47
N GLU A 51 4.08 17.92 -8.07
CA GLU A 51 4.90 17.80 -6.88
C GLU A 51 5.82 16.57 -6.96
N CYS A 52 6.82 16.55 -6.08
CA CYS A 52 7.65 15.38 -5.84
C CYS A 52 7.25 14.75 -4.50
N ILE A 53 6.47 13.67 -4.57
CA ILE A 53 5.90 12.96 -3.43
C ILE A 53 7.01 12.34 -2.57
N THR A 54 7.98 11.67 -3.19
CA THR A 54 9.11 11.06 -2.47
C THR A 54 10.42 11.21 -3.22
N LYS A 55 11.50 11.38 -2.46
CA LYS A 55 12.89 11.29 -2.93
C LYS A 55 13.64 10.33 -2.03
N ARG A 56 14.19 9.27 -2.61
CA ARG A 56 15.03 8.29 -1.92
C ARG A 56 16.41 8.25 -2.59
N GLU A 57 17.39 7.77 -1.85
CA GLU A 57 18.73 7.41 -2.34
C GLU A 57 19.43 8.60 -3.01
N ASN A 58 19.47 9.71 -2.28
CA ASN A 58 20.02 10.99 -2.75
C ASN A 58 19.36 11.50 -4.05
N GLY A 59 18.08 11.18 -4.25
CA GLY A 59 17.33 11.59 -5.43
C GLY A 59 17.43 10.63 -6.62
N MET A 60 18.13 9.50 -6.48
CA MET A 60 18.21 8.49 -7.54
C MET A 60 16.90 7.74 -7.79
N ARG A 61 15.99 7.78 -6.81
CA ARG A 61 14.63 7.26 -6.92
C ARG A 61 13.66 8.35 -6.52
N GLN A 62 12.72 8.66 -7.40
CA GLN A 62 11.79 9.76 -7.20
C GLN A 62 10.40 9.33 -7.62
N VAL A 63 9.39 9.79 -6.88
CA VAL A 63 7.98 9.64 -7.26
C VAL A 63 7.40 11.03 -7.42
N PHE A 64 6.84 11.29 -8.59
CA PHE A 64 6.23 12.57 -8.94
C PHE A 64 4.74 12.39 -9.21
N ARG A 65 3.96 13.37 -8.78
CA ARG A 65 2.62 13.60 -9.32
C ARG A 65 2.76 14.55 -10.50
N VAL A 66 2.22 14.18 -11.65
CA VAL A 66 2.34 14.94 -12.90
C VAL A 66 0.98 15.14 -13.55
N LYS A 67 0.84 16.20 -14.34
CA LYS A 67 -0.26 16.35 -15.30
C LYS A 67 0.24 15.92 -16.68
N LEU A 68 -0.60 15.16 -17.37
CA LEU A 68 -0.24 14.56 -18.64
C LEU A 68 -1.39 14.63 -19.64
N THR A 69 -1.06 14.84 -20.91
CA THR A 69 -1.99 14.71 -22.05
C THR A 69 -1.61 13.51 -22.92
N SER A 70 -2.61 12.89 -23.52
CA SER A 70 -2.45 11.79 -24.48
C SER A 70 -3.63 11.80 -25.44
N GLU A 71 -3.47 11.27 -26.64
CA GLU A 71 -4.58 11.12 -27.61
C GLU A 71 -5.75 10.29 -27.04
N ALA A 72 -5.48 9.43 -26.06
CA ALA A 72 -6.50 8.65 -25.37
C ALA A 72 -7.37 9.45 -24.38
N PHE A 73 -6.95 10.66 -24.00
CA PHE A 73 -7.64 11.48 -23.02
C PHE A 73 -8.09 12.81 -23.64
N GLN A 74 -9.34 13.20 -23.40
CA GLN A 74 -9.88 14.47 -23.89
C GLN A 74 -9.28 15.69 -23.17
N GLU A 75 -8.82 15.51 -21.93
CA GLU A 75 -8.29 16.57 -21.06
C GLU A 75 -7.05 16.08 -20.31
N PRO A 76 -6.14 16.99 -19.89
CA PRO A 76 -5.02 16.64 -19.04
C PRO A 76 -5.47 16.00 -17.73
N ARG A 77 -4.82 14.90 -17.32
CA ARG A 77 -5.14 14.17 -16.08
C ARG A 77 -3.90 14.01 -15.19
N HIS A 78 -4.14 13.72 -13.91
CA HIS A 78 -3.08 13.43 -12.96
C HIS A 78 -2.60 11.98 -13.07
N PHE A 79 -1.28 11.80 -12.99
CA PHE A 79 -0.61 10.51 -13.01
C PHE A 79 0.54 10.49 -12.01
N ILE A 80 1.00 9.28 -11.69
CA ILE A 80 2.21 9.05 -10.92
C ILE A 80 3.34 8.60 -11.84
N CYS A 81 4.43 9.35 -11.83
CA CYS A 81 5.68 9.00 -12.49
C CYS A 81 6.70 8.54 -11.45
N LYS A 82 7.05 7.25 -11.48
CA LYS A 82 8.14 6.71 -10.66
C LYS A 82 9.41 6.65 -11.50
N THR A 83 10.41 7.44 -11.13
CA THR A 83 11.66 7.59 -11.87
C THR A 83 12.80 6.92 -11.11
N ALA A 84 13.67 6.23 -11.84
CA ALA A 84 14.92 5.67 -11.34
C ALA A 84 16.09 6.03 -12.24
N LEU A 85 17.19 6.46 -11.63
CA LEU A 85 18.37 7.00 -12.28
C LEU A 85 19.58 6.12 -12.00
N GLY A 86 20.39 5.86 -13.02
CA GLY A 86 21.55 5.00 -12.92
C GLY A 86 21.22 3.50 -12.99
N ARG A 87 22.23 2.68 -13.33
CA ARG A 87 22.05 1.26 -13.69
C ARG A 87 21.41 0.41 -12.59
N GLN A 88 21.81 0.61 -11.33
CA GLN A 88 21.30 -0.17 -10.20
C GLN A 88 19.81 0.08 -9.97
N TRP A 89 19.41 1.35 -9.87
CA TRP A 89 18.03 1.72 -9.57
C TRP A 89 17.11 1.50 -10.77
N TYR A 90 17.61 1.72 -11.99
CA TYR A 90 16.93 1.32 -13.21
C TYR A 90 16.53 -0.16 -13.18
N LYS A 91 17.46 -1.05 -12.80
CA LYS A 91 17.19 -2.49 -12.76
C LYS A 91 16.08 -2.82 -11.75
N SER A 92 16.15 -2.25 -10.55
CA SER A 92 15.10 -2.42 -9.53
C SER A 92 13.73 -1.93 -10.01
N LEU A 93 13.68 -0.78 -10.69
CA LEU A 93 12.43 -0.25 -11.25
C LEU A 93 11.91 -1.11 -12.41
N ALA A 94 12.80 -1.65 -13.25
CA ALA A 94 12.41 -2.56 -14.33
C ALA A 94 11.83 -3.89 -13.79
N GLU A 95 12.39 -4.41 -12.69
CA GLU A 95 11.85 -5.59 -12.00
C GLU A 95 10.43 -5.32 -11.45
N GLU A 96 10.20 -4.12 -10.89
CA GLU A 96 8.86 -3.68 -10.47
C GLU A 96 7.90 -3.53 -11.66
N ALA A 97 8.33 -2.96 -12.78
CA ALA A 97 7.52 -2.86 -13.99
C ALA A 97 7.07 -4.24 -14.50
N MET A 98 7.96 -5.24 -14.48
CA MET A 98 7.62 -6.61 -14.87
C MET A 98 6.54 -7.23 -13.98
N LEU A 99 6.46 -6.86 -12.70
CA LEU A 99 5.38 -7.31 -11.82
C LEU A 99 4.03 -6.79 -12.30
N TYR A 100 3.96 -5.50 -12.64
CA TYR A 100 2.74 -4.90 -13.19
C TYR A 100 2.30 -5.61 -14.47
N GLU A 101 3.21 -5.78 -15.43
CA GLU A 101 2.91 -6.38 -16.74
C GLU A 101 2.45 -7.84 -16.65
N ARG A 102 3.02 -8.61 -15.71
CA ARG A 102 2.81 -10.06 -15.63
C ARG A 102 1.81 -10.46 -14.56
N LYS A 103 2.14 -10.20 -13.29
CA LYS A 103 1.40 -10.76 -12.15
C LYS A 103 0.24 -9.87 -11.72
N LEU A 104 0.42 -8.55 -11.76
CA LEU A 104 -0.57 -7.62 -11.23
C LEU A 104 -1.58 -7.16 -12.29
N LYS A 105 -1.42 -7.53 -13.57
CA LYS A 105 -2.34 -7.17 -14.65
C LYS A 105 -3.82 -7.47 -14.36
N PRO A 106 -4.20 -8.62 -13.77
CA PRO A 106 -5.60 -8.88 -13.40
C PRO A 106 -6.15 -7.95 -12.30
N LEU A 107 -5.26 -7.27 -11.56
CA LEU A 107 -5.55 -6.42 -10.41
C LEU A 107 -5.55 -4.91 -10.74
N TRP A 108 -5.15 -4.53 -11.95
CA TRP A 108 -5.07 -3.12 -12.39
C TRP A 108 -6.40 -2.40 -12.23
N GLY A 109 -6.35 -1.20 -11.66
CA GLY A 109 -7.50 -0.35 -11.39
C GLY A 109 -8.44 -0.84 -10.31
N LYS A 110 -8.19 -2.02 -9.73
CA LYS A 110 -9.03 -2.64 -8.69
C LYS A 110 -8.33 -2.64 -7.35
N VAL A 111 -7.16 -3.24 -7.31
CA VAL A 111 -6.36 -3.46 -6.09
C VAL A 111 -5.02 -2.74 -6.21
N VAL A 112 -4.50 -2.57 -7.42
CA VAL A 112 -3.27 -1.81 -7.70
C VAL A 112 -3.59 -0.71 -8.73
N PRO A 113 -2.78 0.36 -8.86
CA PRO A 113 -2.96 1.37 -9.90
C PRO A 113 -3.00 0.76 -11.31
N HIS A 114 -3.72 1.38 -12.24
CA HIS A 114 -3.48 1.11 -13.65
C HIS A 114 -2.04 1.42 -14.01
N TYR A 115 -1.41 0.49 -14.73
CA TYR A 115 -0.07 0.62 -15.26
C TYR A 115 -0.14 0.97 -16.75
N TYR A 116 0.47 2.10 -17.12
CA TYR A 116 0.45 2.62 -18.49
C TYR A 116 1.72 2.27 -19.28
N GLY A 117 2.79 1.89 -18.59
CA GLY A 117 4.02 1.44 -19.23
C GLY A 117 5.28 1.72 -18.43
N PHE A 118 6.37 1.13 -18.89
CA PHE A 118 7.73 1.41 -18.45
C PHE A 118 8.51 1.97 -19.62
N PHE A 119 9.04 3.18 -19.44
CA PHE A 119 9.78 3.93 -20.43
C PHE A 119 11.24 3.99 -20.02
N SER A 120 12.14 3.87 -20.98
CA SER A 120 13.58 3.92 -20.69
C SER A 120 14.34 4.76 -21.69
N GLY A 121 15.42 5.38 -21.21
CA GLY A 121 16.31 6.21 -22.02
C GLY A 121 17.63 6.45 -21.31
N GLU A 122 18.46 7.29 -21.92
CA GLU A 122 19.71 7.76 -21.32
C GLU A 122 19.61 9.25 -21.00
N THR A 123 20.05 9.63 -19.79
CA THR A 123 20.20 11.01 -19.34
C THR A 123 21.66 11.29 -19.00
N TYR A 124 21.97 12.52 -18.60
CA TYR A 124 23.28 12.86 -18.04
C TYR A 124 23.61 12.08 -16.75
N GLU A 125 22.59 11.53 -16.07
CA GLU A 125 22.72 10.68 -14.88
C GLU A 125 22.86 9.18 -15.25
N GLY A 126 22.92 8.89 -16.56
CA GLY A 126 23.05 7.55 -17.11
C GLY A 126 21.70 6.94 -17.49
N LYS A 127 21.62 5.61 -17.40
CA LYS A 127 20.39 4.87 -17.76
C LYS A 127 19.24 5.28 -16.83
N THR A 128 18.15 5.73 -17.41
CA THR A 128 16.96 6.22 -16.70
C THR A 128 15.74 5.39 -17.07
N GLY A 129 14.93 5.07 -16.07
CA GLY A 129 13.67 4.35 -16.23
C GLY A 129 12.54 5.12 -15.57
N ILE A 130 11.35 5.07 -16.18
CA ILE A 130 10.14 5.71 -15.68
C ILE A 130 8.99 4.70 -15.77
N ILE A 131 8.30 4.44 -14.66
CA ILE A 131 6.98 3.81 -14.68
C ILE A 131 5.92 4.89 -14.63
N LEU A 132 4.92 4.79 -15.51
CA LEU A 132 3.72 5.63 -15.50
C LEU A 132 2.54 4.86 -14.91
N LEU A 133 1.96 5.38 -13.83
CA LEU A 133 0.83 4.78 -13.10
C LEU A 133 -0.34 5.77 -12.98
N GLU A 134 -1.53 5.22 -12.77
CA GLU A 134 -2.69 5.96 -12.28
C GLU A 134 -2.42 6.67 -10.95
N ASP A 135 -2.93 7.89 -10.80
CA ASP A 135 -2.95 8.58 -9.51
C ASP A 135 -4.15 8.11 -8.69
N CYS A 136 -3.85 7.30 -7.67
CA CYS A 136 -4.85 6.65 -6.81
C CYS A 136 -5.03 7.37 -5.46
N GLY A 137 -4.81 8.68 -5.43
CA GLY A 137 -5.14 9.52 -4.28
C GLY A 137 -4.00 9.64 -3.26
N GLN A 138 -4.35 9.63 -1.97
CA GLN A 138 -3.44 9.99 -0.88
C GLN A 138 -3.21 8.82 0.08
N LEU A 139 -2.09 8.83 0.80
CA LEU A 139 -1.84 7.87 1.88
C LEU A 139 -2.86 8.02 3.00
N ALA A 140 -3.16 6.93 3.70
CA ALA A 140 -3.92 6.98 4.95
C ALA A 140 -3.19 7.88 5.97
N SER A 141 -3.94 8.74 6.68
CA SER A 141 -3.36 9.59 7.73
C SER A 141 -3.32 8.95 9.11
N ASP A 142 -3.94 7.78 9.27
CA ASP A 142 -4.01 7.03 10.53
C ASP A 142 -3.80 5.53 10.28
N TRP A 143 -3.66 4.77 11.36
CA TRP A 143 -3.51 3.31 11.34
C TRP A 143 -4.68 2.62 10.68
N LEU A 144 -4.42 1.47 10.03
CA LEU A 144 -5.47 0.66 9.41
C LEU A 144 -6.59 0.34 10.40
N SER A 145 -6.26 -0.07 11.63
CA SER A 145 -7.23 -0.40 12.69
C SER A 145 -8.20 0.76 12.99
N ARG A 146 -7.79 2.00 12.76
CA ARG A 146 -8.60 3.20 13.03
C ARG A 146 -9.39 3.68 11.83
N GLN A 147 -9.27 3.03 10.67
CA GLN A 147 -10.11 3.34 9.51
C GLN A 147 -11.54 2.76 9.67
N PRO A 148 -12.53 3.24 8.90
CA PRO A 148 -13.88 2.68 8.89
C PRO A 148 -13.89 1.22 8.48
N THR A 149 -14.82 0.44 9.03
CA THR A 149 -14.88 -1.02 8.88
C THR A 149 -14.85 -1.47 7.41
N TYR A 150 -15.62 -0.79 6.55
CA TYR A 150 -15.68 -1.14 5.13
C TYR A 150 -14.31 -0.97 4.43
N LEU A 151 -13.54 0.06 4.81
CA LEU A 151 -12.24 0.34 4.22
C LEU A 151 -11.21 -0.65 4.73
N ARG A 152 -11.22 -0.96 6.04
CA ARG A 152 -10.37 -1.99 6.65
C ARG A 152 -10.55 -3.33 5.94
N LYS A 153 -11.80 -3.72 5.71
CA LYS A 153 -12.16 -4.92 4.95
C LYS A 153 -11.63 -4.86 3.51
N SER A 154 -11.84 -3.76 2.80
CA SER A 154 -11.37 -3.62 1.42
C SER A 154 -9.83 -3.67 1.30
N VAL A 155 -9.10 -3.12 2.28
CA VAL A 155 -7.64 -3.25 2.34
C VAL A 155 -7.23 -4.70 2.56
N LEU A 156 -7.84 -5.41 3.51
CA LEU A 156 -7.52 -6.83 3.72
C LEU A 156 -7.81 -7.68 2.46
N GLU A 157 -8.94 -7.44 1.79
CA GLU A 157 -9.28 -8.09 0.51
C GLU A 157 -8.26 -7.79 -0.58
N ALA A 158 -7.75 -6.55 -0.64
CA ALA A 158 -6.68 -6.16 -1.56
C ALA A 158 -5.38 -6.94 -1.29
N PHE A 159 -4.97 -7.11 -0.03
CA PHE A 159 -3.79 -7.92 0.31
C PHE A 159 -4.01 -9.40 -0.02
N ILE A 160 -5.19 -9.97 0.25
CA ILE A 160 -5.55 -11.34 -0.15
C ILE A 160 -5.45 -11.50 -1.68
N ALA A 161 -5.98 -10.54 -2.44
CA ALA A 161 -5.92 -10.57 -3.90
C ALA A 161 -4.47 -10.51 -4.43
N LEU A 162 -3.61 -9.71 -3.78
CA LEU A 162 -2.18 -9.64 -4.10
C LEU A 162 -1.48 -10.99 -3.86
N HIS A 163 -1.75 -11.63 -2.73
CA HIS A 163 -1.21 -12.95 -2.40
C HIS A 163 -1.67 -14.03 -3.39
N ARG A 164 -2.95 -13.99 -3.80
CA ARG A 164 -3.49 -14.87 -4.85
C ARG A 164 -2.83 -14.65 -6.22
N ALA A 165 -2.32 -13.44 -6.49
CA ALA A 165 -1.51 -13.15 -7.68
C ALA A 165 -0.03 -13.60 -7.54
N GLY A 166 0.33 -14.22 -6.43
CA GLY A 166 1.67 -14.75 -6.18
C GLY A 166 2.70 -13.68 -5.84
N VAL A 167 2.27 -12.58 -5.20
CA VAL A 167 3.12 -11.47 -4.75
C VAL A 167 2.85 -11.20 -3.27
N SER A 168 3.89 -10.93 -2.48
CA SER A 168 3.79 -10.51 -1.07
C SER A 168 4.79 -9.39 -0.80
N PHE A 169 4.46 -8.44 0.07
CA PHE A 169 5.46 -7.48 0.55
C PHE A 169 6.54 -8.19 1.38
N GLN A 170 7.78 -7.68 1.35
CA GLN A 170 8.90 -8.22 2.14
C GLN A 170 8.94 -7.71 3.57
N GLN A 171 8.49 -6.46 3.75
CA GLN A 171 8.48 -5.76 5.04
C GLN A 171 7.38 -6.27 5.96
N ASP A 172 7.45 -5.87 7.24
CA ASP A 172 6.39 -6.09 8.21
C ASP A 172 5.04 -5.66 7.61
N SER A 173 4.10 -6.58 7.63
CA SER A 173 2.77 -6.41 7.06
C SER A 173 2.03 -5.21 7.64
N THR A 174 2.20 -4.95 8.94
CA THR A 174 1.59 -3.82 9.63
C THR A 174 2.10 -2.50 9.05
N LEU A 175 3.40 -2.42 8.78
CA LEU A 175 4.01 -1.25 8.15
C LEU A 175 3.57 -1.11 6.69
N ALA A 176 3.43 -2.23 5.97
CA ALA A 176 2.94 -2.23 4.59
C ALA A 176 1.53 -1.65 4.47
N ALA A 177 0.63 -1.98 5.40
CA ALA A 177 -0.71 -1.40 5.43
C ALA A 177 -0.70 0.14 5.60
N GLN A 178 0.32 0.69 6.24
CA GLN A 178 0.44 2.12 6.48
C GLN A 178 1.06 2.87 5.29
N VAL A 179 2.13 2.34 4.70
CA VAL A 179 2.96 3.09 3.74
C VAL A 179 2.76 2.67 2.29
N ASN A 180 2.08 1.54 2.05
CA ASN A 180 1.82 1.01 0.70
C ASN A 180 0.34 1.04 0.32
N VAL A 181 -0.50 1.76 1.05
CA VAL A 181 -1.92 1.92 0.73
C VAL A 181 -2.21 3.39 0.46
N VAL A 182 -2.65 3.69 -0.76
CA VAL A 182 -3.27 4.98 -1.09
C VAL A 182 -4.77 4.82 -1.25
N ILE A 183 -5.49 5.89 -0.99
CA ILE A 183 -6.95 5.91 -0.91
C ILE A 183 -7.45 7.04 -1.80
N GLN A 184 -8.39 6.69 -2.68
CA GLN A 184 -9.07 7.64 -3.56
C GLN A 184 -10.57 7.60 -3.32
N TYR A 185 -11.21 8.76 -3.32
CA TYR A 185 -12.66 8.82 -3.38
C TYR A 185 -13.14 8.51 -4.80
N ASP A 186 -14.00 7.50 -4.93
CA ASP A 186 -14.68 7.16 -6.18
C ASP A 186 -16.09 7.79 -6.18
N PRO A 187 -16.35 8.82 -7.02
CA PRO A 187 -17.65 9.46 -7.09
C PRO A 187 -18.77 8.54 -7.59
N ALA A 188 -18.46 7.48 -8.35
CA ALA A 188 -19.46 6.59 -8.92
C ALA A 188 -20.07 5.68 -7.85
N SER A 189 -19.24 5.17 -6.93
CA SER A 189 -19.69 4.35 -5.80
C SER A 189 -19.95 5.16 -4.52
N ALA A 190 -19.59 6.44 -4.50
CA ALA A 190 -19.61 7.33 -3.33
C ALA A 190 -18.83 6.74 -2.14
N LYS A 191 -17.71 6.08 -2.43
CA LYS A 191 -16.86 5.41 -1.42
C LYS A 191 -15.39 5.70 -1.66
N TYR A 192 -14.61 5.62 -0.60
CA TYR A 192 -13.17 5.57 -0.71
C TYR A 192 -12.72 4.16 -1.09
N VAL A 193 -11.76 4.07 -2.00
CA VAL A 193 -11.26 2.80 -2.53
C VAL A 193 -9.74 2.74 -2.36
N PRO A 194 -9.20 1.71 -1.69
CA PRO A 194 -7.77 1.58 -1.47
C PRO A 194 -7.06 0.99 -2.68
N ARG A 195 -5.78 1.35 -2.87
CA ARG A 195 -4.86 0.75 -3.85
C ARG A 195 -3.52 0.47 -3.20
N LEU A 196 -2.99 -0.71 -3.46
CA LEU A 196 -1.66 -1.13 -3.04
C LEU A 196 -0.60 -0.57 -4.00
N ILE A 197 0.45 0.05 -3.46
CA ILE A 197 1.51 0.73 -4.21
C ILE A 197 2.92 0.33 -3.75
N ASP A 198 3.94 0.85 -4.45
CA ASP A 198 5.37 0.67 -4.18
C ASP A 198 5.80 -0.80 -4.05
N PHE A 199 5.80 -1.52 -5.18
CA PHE A 199 6.20 -2.92 -5.26
C PHE A 199 7.72 -3.11 -5.39
N SER A 200 8.51 -2.15 -4.90
CA SER A 200 9.97 -2.21 -5.00
C SER A 200 10.62 -3.17 -4.00
N ALA A 201 9.90 -3.57 -2.95
CA ALA A 201 10.36 -4.51 -1.93
C ALA A 201 9.32 -5.63 -1.71
N VAL A 202 9.19 -6.51 -2.70
CA VAL A 202 8.24 -7.63 -2.68
C VAL A 202 8.90 -8.97 -2.98
N TYR A 203 8.27 -10.06 -2.56
CA TYR A 203 8.56 -11.41 -3.01
C TYR A 203 7.73 -11.70 -4.26
N PRO A 204 8.35 -11.70 -5.45
CA PRO A 204 7.64 -11.75 -6.71
C PRO A 204 7.07 -13.13 -7.03
N ASN A 205 7.47 -14.20 -6.33
CA ASN A 205 7.02 -15.59 -6.53
C ASN A 205 6.53 -16.18 -5.22
N HIS A 206 5.64 -15.44 -4.55
CA HIS A 206 5.05 -15.89 -3.30
C HIS A 206 4.07 -17.05 -3.57
N GLU A 207 4.27 -18.18 -2.91
CA GLU A 207 3.34 -19.29 -2.92
C GLU A 207 2.50 -19.22 -1.65
N CYS A 208 1.31 -18.64 -1.77
CA CYS A 208 0.41 -18.50 -0.64
C CYS A 208 -0.43 -19.77 -0.49
N LEU A 209 -0.18 -20.55 0.57
CA LEU A 209 -0.88 -21.81 0.83
C LEU A 209 -2.20 -21.64 1.59
N SER A 210 -2.47 -20.43 2.08
CA SER A 210 -3.68 -20.19 2.85
C SER A 210 -4.90 -20.14 1.94
N GLU A 211 -5.92 -20.93 2.29
CA GLU A 211 -7.25 -20.81 1.72
C GLU A 211 -8.05 -19.79 2.53
N TYR A 212 -8.59 -18.78 1.86
CA TYR A 212 -9.30 -17.71 2.53
C TYR A 212 -10.81 -17.86 2.33
N GLY A 213 -11.53 -18.06 3.43
CA GLY A 213 -12.97 -17.90 3.48
C GLY A 213 -13.39 -16.43 3.40
N ASP A 214 -14.69 -16.20 3.55
CA ASP A 214 -15.23 -14.85 3.61
C ASP A 214 -14.78 -14.12 4.88
N ILE A 215 -14.45 -12.83 4.75
CA ILE A 215 -14.14 -11.98 5.91
C ILE A 215 -15.46 -11.63 6.61
N VAL A 216 -15.66 -12.25 7.78
CA VAL A 216 -16.79 -12.01 8.69
C VAL A 216 -16.35 -11.02 9.77
N VAL A 217 -16.85 -9.79 9.69
CA VAL A 217 -16.54 -8.72 10.67
C VAL A 217 -17.08 -9.12 12.04
N GLY A 218 -16.25 -8.95 13.08
CA GLY A 218 -16.58 -9.30 14.47
C GLY A 218 -16.51 -10.81 14.76
N ALA A 219 -16.09 -11.63 13.81
CA ALA A 219 -15.70 -13.01 14.11
C ALA A 219 -14.44 -13.00 15.01
N PRO A 220 -14.19 -14.09 15.76
CA PRO A 220 -12.94 -14.24 16.49
C PRO A 220 -11.73 -14.11 15.56
N GLU A 221 -10.66 -13.52 16.08
CA GLU A 221 -9.37 -13.45 15.38
C GLU A 221 -8.92 -14.84 14.94
N PRO A 222 -8.52 -15.03 13.67
CA PRO A 222 -8.05 -16.32 13.22
C PRO A 222 -6.74 -16.69 13.92
N GLU A 223 -6.53 -17.96 14.20
CA GLU A 223 -5.27 -18.46 14.72
C GLU A 223 -4.18 -18.39 13.63
N PRO A 224 -2.88 -18.31 14.00
CA PRO A 224 -1.78 -18.32 13.05
C PRO A 224 -1.78 -19.55 12.12
N SER A 225 -2.34 -20.68 12.56
CA SER A 225 -2.50 -21.90 11.78
C SER A 225 -3.59 -21.80 10.71
N GLU A 226 -4.58 -20.92 10.89
CA GLU A 226 -5.66 -20.67 9.92
C GLU A 226 -5.18 -19.70 8.82
N VAL A 227 -4.27 -18.78 9.16
CA VAL A 227 -3.58 -17.91 8.21
C VAL A 227 -2.11 -18.31 8.10
N MET A 228 -1.85 -19.43 7.39
CA MET A 228 -0.52 -20.01 7.17
C MET A 228 0.49 -19.12 6.40
N CYS A 229 0.21 -17.83 6.26
CA CYS A 229 1.06 -16.84 5.62
C CYS A 229 1.39 -15.72 6.62
N PRO A 230 2.60 -15.68 7.21
CA PRO A 230 2.95 -14.70 8.23
C PRO A 230 2.80 -13.24 7.79
N SER A 231 3.16 -12.93 6.53
CA SER A 231 3.02 -11.58 5.97
C SER A 231 1.58 -11.16 5.73
N LEU A 232 0.63 -12.09 5.64
CA LEU A 232 -0.78 -11.74 5.59
C LEU A 232 -1.42 -11.73 6.98
N TYR A 233 -1.00 -12.65 7.85
CA TYR A 233 -1.49 -12.75 9.22
C TYR A 233 -1.38 -11.41 9.95
N GLY A 234 -0.25 -10.71 9.84
CA GLY A 234 -0.15 -9.39 10.46
C GLY A 234 -1.07 -8.32 9.85
N ILE A 235 -1.55 -8.46 8.59
CA ILE A 235 -2.63 -7.62 8.07
C ILE A 235 -3.97 -7.97 8.72
N PHE A 236 -4.26 -9.26 8.94
CA PHE A 236 -5.47 -9.68 9.67
C PHE A 236 -5.51 -9.02 11.05
N LEU A 237 -4.40 -9.09 11.80
CA LEU A 237 -4.27 -8.44 13.10
C LEU A 237 -4.41 -6.92 13.01
N ALA A 238 -3.63 -6.28 12.14
CA ALA A 238 -3.63 -4.83 11.98
C ALA A 238 -4.97 -4.27 11.48
N SER A 239 -5.79 -5.10 10.84
CA SER A 239 -7.10 -4.70 10.34
C SER A 239 -8.10 -4.43 11.45
N ALA A 240 -7.95 -5.02 12.64
CA ALA A 240 -8.93 -4.97 13.73
C ALA A 240 -10.38 -5.34 13.31
N LEU A 241 -10.54 -6.13 12.24
CA LEU A 241 -11.86 -6.57 11.74
C LEU A 241 -12.45 -7.71 12.59
N PHE A 242 -11.57 -8.38 13.33
CA PHE A 242 -11.88 -9.53 14.15
C PHE A 242 -11.84 -9.12 15.62
N THR A 243 -12.67 -9.78 16.42
CA THR A 243 -12.63 -9.63 17.87
C THR A 243 -11.41 -10.39 18.39
N PRO A 244 -10.54 -9.75 19.19
CA PRO A 244 -9.42 -10.44 19.81
C PRO A 244 -9.92 -11.70 20.55
N THR A 245 -9.18 -12.80 20.44
CA THR A 245 -9.54 -14.06 21.11
C THR A 245 -9.04 -14.10 22.55
N HIS A 246 -7.98 -13.35 22.85
CA HIS A 246 -7.34 -13.35 24.14
C HIS A 246 -6.94 -11.94 24.58
N ILE A 247 -6.79 -11.77 25.90
CA ILE A 247 -6.13 -10.62 26.51
C ILE A 247 -4.86 -11.09 27.22
N ARG A 248 -3.76 -10.38 26.98
CA ARG A 248 -2.45 -10.73 27.56
C ARG A 248 -2.21 -9.94 28.83
N LEU A 249 -2.09 -10.65 29.95
CA LEU A 249 -1.68 -10.06 31.22
C LEU A 249 -0.16 -9.93 31.30
N ARG A 250 0.34 -8.99 32.09
CA ARG A 250 1.80 -8.76 32.19
C ARG A 250 2.52 -9.91 32.88
N CYS A 251 1.82 -10.68 33.69
CA CYS A 251 2.26 -11.98 34.20
C CYS A 251 2.50 -13.06 33.12
N GLY A 252 2.27 -12.76 31.83
CA GLY A 252 2.51 -13.65 30.70
C GLY A 252 1.41 -14.68 30.48
N LYS A 253 0.25 -14.53 31.14
CA LYS A 253 -0.93 -15.36 30.94
C LYS A 253 -1.85 -14.72 29.90
N ASP A 254 -2.32 -15.54 28.98
CA ASP A 254 -3.36 -15.18 28.02
C ASP A 254 -4.70 -15.74 28.54
N LEU A 255 -5.71 -14.88 28.65
CA LEU A 255 -7.07 -15.26 29.05
C LEU A 255 -8.04 -15.03 27.88
N PRO A 256 -9.12 -15.81 27.75
CA PRO A 256 -10.17 -15.52 26.77
C PRO A 256 -10.67 -14.09 26.88
N TRP A 257 -10.83 -13.43 25.73
CA TRP A 257 -11.22 -12.03 25.64
C TRP A 257 -12.55 -11.73 26.33
N GLU A 258 -13.49 -12.69 26.30
CA GLU A 258 -14.78 -12.59 26.96
C GLU A 258 -14.71 -12.54 28.49
N TYR A 259 -13.57 -12.89 29.11
CA TYR A 259 -13.40 -12.79 30.56
C TYR A 259 -13.03 -11.38 31.04
N ALA A 260 -12.60 -10.50 30.12
CA ALA A 260 -12.20 -9.13 30.43
C ALA A 260 -13.40 -8.19 30.62
N THR A 261 -14.45 -8.61 31.34
CA THR A 261 -15.64 -7.80 31.62
C THR A 261 -15.49 -6.97 32.89
N ASP A 262 -14.91 -7.57 33.93
CA ASP A 262 -14.73 -6.96 35.25
C ASP A 262 -13.62 -7.68 36.03
N ALA A 263 -13.21 -7.07 37.15
CA ALA A 263 -12.09 -7.58 37.94
C ALA A 263 -12.39 -8.92 38.63
N GLU A 264 -13.63 -9.17 39.03
CA GLU A 264 -14.02 -10.40 39.72
C GLU A 264 -13.98 -11.60 38.75
N THR A 265 -14.51 -11.41 37.54
CA THR A 265 -14.45 -12.42 36.47
C THR A 265 -13.00 -12.76 36.12
N LEU A 266 -12.14 -11.77 35.95
CA LEU A 266 -10.71 -12.02 35.70
C LEU A 266 -10.06 -12.79 36.85
N LYS A 267 -10.26 -12.38 38.11
CA LYS A 267 -9.73 -13.06 39.31
C LYS A 267 -10.20 -14.51 39.41
N ALA A 268 -11.44 -14.81 39.02
CA ALA A 268 -11.99 -16.16 39.06
C ALA A 268 -11.35 -17.11 38.03
N HIS A 269 -10.81 -16.58 36.93
CA HIS A 269 -10.29 -17.37 35.80
C HIS A 269 -8.77 -17.41 35.70
N ILE A 270 -8.04 -16.77 36.62
CA ILE A 270 -6.58 -16.76 36.64
C ILE A 270 -6.01 -17.28 37.96
N THR A 271 -4.90 -18.00 37.85
CA THR A 271 -4.02 -18.27 38.98
C THR A 271 -2.77 -17.41 38.83
N PHE A 272 -2.64 -16.42 39.71
CA PHE A 272 -1.44 -15.59 39.77
C PHE A 272 -0.29 -16.34 40.47
N PRO A 273 0.97 -16.10 40.09
CA PRO A 273 2.14 -16.59 40.82
C PRO A 273 2.13 -16.16 42.30
N ASP A 274 2.56 -17.05 43.20
CA ASP A 274 2.58 -16.81 44.65
C ASP A 274 3.50 -15.64 45.07
N ASP A 275 4.47 -15.29 44.23
CA ASP A 275 5.43 -14.20 44.45
C ASP A 275 4.90 -12.83 43.99
N MET A 276 3.70 -12.78 43.39
CA MET A 276 3.08 -11.54 42.95
C MET A 276 2.36 -10.83 44.09
N SER A 277 2.60 -9.52 44.24
CA SER A 277 1.88 -8.75 45.25
C SER A 277 0.42 -8.53 44.84
N GLU A 278 -0.47 -8.34 45.82
CA GLU A 278 -1.89 -7.99 45.55
C GLU A 278 -2.00 -6.74 44.68
N SER A 279 -1.12 -5.75 44.90
CA SER A 279 -1.07 -4.52 44.08
C SER A 279 -0.66 -4.79 42.63
N ASP A 280 0.25 -5.74 42.37
CA ASP A 280 0.65 -6.10 41.01
C ASP A 280 -0.49 -6.82 40.29
N VAL A 281 -1.18 -7.72 40.99
CA VAL A 281 -2.39 -8.40 40.51
C VAL A 281 -3.46 -7.40 40.10
N GLU A 282 -3.76 -6.42 40.96
CA GLU A 282 -4.73 -5.36 40.66
C GLU A 282 -4.29 -4.49 39.47
N CYS A 283 -2.99 -4.20 39.35
CA CYS A 283 -2.44 -3.41 38.25
C CYS A 283 -2.53 -4.16 36.89
N ASP A 284 -2.34 -5.47 36.89
CA ASP A 284 -2.49 -6.33 35.71
C ASP A 284 -3.95 -6.43 35.27
N ILE A 285 -4.87 -6.68 36.22
CA ILE A 285 -6.31 -6.70 35.96
C ILE A 285 -6.78 -5.36 35.40
N ALA A 286 -6.39 -4.25 36.03
CA ALA A 286 -6.77 -2.91 35.59
C ALA A 286 -6.23 -2.57 34.19
N ALA A 287 -5.05 -3.09 33.82
CA ALA A 287 -4.52 -2.92 32.47
C ALA A 287 -5.33 -3.71 31.44
N ALA A 288 -5.67 -4.97 31.72
CA ALA A 288 -6.52 -5.77 30.83
C ALA A 288 -7.90 -5.13 30.61
N LEU A 289 -8.58 -4.70 31.68
CA LEU A 289 -9.88 -4.04 31.53
C LEU A 289 -9.77 -2.73 30.76
N ARG A 290 -8.67 -1.99 30.92
CA ARG A 290 -8.42 -0.76 30.14
C ARG A 290 -8.18 -1.04 28.67
N GLU A 291 -7.41 -2.07 28.34
CA GLU A 291 -7.16 -2.50 26.96
C GLU A 291 -8.47 -2.90 26.27
N ARG A 292 -9.32 -3.68 26.95
CA ARG A 292 -10.66 -4.01 26.47
C ARG A 292 -11.52 -2.77 26.23
N ALA A 293 -11.61 -1.89 27.22
CA ALA A 293 -12.41 -0.67 27.13
C ALA A 293 -11.90 0.27 26.02
N GLN A 294 -10.58 0.40 25.85
CA GLN A 294 -9.99 1.17 24.77
C GLN A 294 -10.33 0.56 23.40
N TRP A 295 -10.24 -0.77 23.25
CA TRP A 295 -10.61 -1.43 22.01
C TRP A 295 -12.08 -1.19 21.65
N ASP A 296 -12.99 -1.32 22.63
CA ASP A 296 -14.43 -1.10 22.44
C ASP A 296 -14.71 0.36 22.03
N GLN A 297 -14.11 1.32 22.73
CA GLN A 297 -14.22 2.74 22.41
C GLN A 297 -13.70 3.04 20.99
N GLU A 298 -12.55 2.48 20.61
CA GLU A 298 -11.99 2.69 19.28
C GLU A 298 -12.89 2.11 18.18
N ARG A 299 -13.54 0.95 18.41
CA ARG A 299 -14.52 0.41 17.45
C ARG A 299 -15.71 1.34 17.31
N GLU A 300 -16.27 1.80 18.43
CA GLU A 300 -17.41 2.75 18.43
C GLU A 300 -17.07 4.04 17.67
N GLU A 301 -15.88 4.60 17.87
CA GLU A 301 -15.45 5.84 17.22
C GLU A 301 -15.06 5.67 15.74
N CYS A 302 -14.48 4.53 15.38
CA CYS A 302 -13.85 4.36 14.07
C CYS A 302 -14.72 3.64 13.05
N ASP A 303 -15.52 2.67 13.45
CA ASP A 303 -16.11 1.70 12.53
C ASP A 303 -17.08 2.33 11.52
N ASP A 304 -17.88 3.30 11.99
CA ASP A 304 -18.80 4.12 11.19
C ASP A 304 -18.29 5.56 10.95
N GLY A 305 -17.03 5.83 11.33
CA GLY A 305 -16.40 7.13 11.19
C GLY A 305 -16.07 7.50 9.75
N PRO A 306 -15.56 8.73 9.52
CA PRO A 306 -15.05 9.13 8.21
C PRO A 306 -13.72 8.43 7.89
N VAL A 307 -13.42 8.30 6.61
CA VAL A 307 -12.10 7.84 6.15
C VAL A 307 -11.06 8.91 6.42
N ARG A 308 -9.92 8.49 6.99
CA ARG A 308 -8.82 9.37 7.37
C ARG A 308 -7.71 9.26 6.33
N VAL A 309 -7.63 10.25 5.44
CA VAL A 309 -6.56 10.41 4.45
C VAL A 309 -5.62 11.57 4.83
N SER A 310 -4.38 11.51 4.37
CA SER A 310 -3.43 12.62 4.50
C SER A 310 -3.94 13.83 3.72
N GLU A 311 -3.78 15.03 4.29
CA GLU A 311 -4.11 16.27 3.57
C GLU A 311 -3.23 16.42 2.33
N GLU A 312 -3.81 16.98 1.27
CA GLU A 312 -3.04 17.42 0.11
C GLU A 312 -2.13 18.57 0.55
N THR A 313 -0.82 18.35 0.52
CA THR A 313 0.16 19.43 0.63
C THR A 313 -0.06 20.38 -0.54
N SER A 314 -0.73 21.50 -0.24
CA SER A 314 -1.07 22.57 -1.19
C SER A 314 0.14 23.41 -1.57
#